data_AF-A0A3M2H4P1-F1
#
_entry.id   AF-A0A3M2H4P1-F1
#
_cell.length_a   1.000
_cell.length_b   1.000
_cell.length_c   1.000
_cell.angle_alpha   90.00
_cell.angle_beta   90.00
_cell.angle_gamma   90.00
#
_symmetry.space_group_name_H-M   'P 1'
#
loop_
_entity.id
_entity.type
_entity.pdbx_description
1 polymer ?
#
loop_
_entity_poly.entity_id
_entity_poly.type
_entity_poly.pdbx_seq_one_letter_code
_entity_poly.pdbx_strand_id
1 'polypeptide(L)'
;MRMRNARIAIVLLGLVLPYMARLPRGIEWLQQYTDTDLGSWLFLGAFNAIAWGAILACSFMYLRPSSLIGPCLLGFGFLAWAHNTLDLSADAQAAIGLIFIPIYALLPIAIGGAIGYVLDRRLRRNDAA
;
A
#
# COMPACT_ATOMS: atom_id res chain seq x y z
N MET A 1 -10.64 15.64 -7.73
CA MET A 1 -10.95 14.19 -7.67
C MET A 1 -12.06 13.96 -6.64
N ARG A 2 -13.01 13.03 -6.84
CA ARG A 2 -14.02 12.66 -5.82
C ARG A 2 -13.47 11.59 -4.88
N MET A 3 -13.92 11.54 -3.63
CA MET A 3 -13.47 10.54 -2.64
C MET A 3 -13.67 9.09 -3.12
N ARG A 4 -14.80 8.79 -3.79
CA ARG A 4 -15.04 7.49 -4.42
C ARG A 4 -13.92 7.08 -5.38
N ASN A 5 -13.48 7.99 -6.23
CA ASN A 5 -12.43 7.70 -7.21
C ASN A 5 -11.07 7.50 -6.52
N ALA A 6 -10.80 8.25 -5.44
CA ALA A 6 -9.58 8.07 -4.64
C ALA A 6 -9.55 6.69 -3.96
N ARG A 7 -10.69 6.22 -3.42
CA ARG A 7 -10.81 4.88 -2.83
C ARG A 7 -10.58 3.78 -3.86
N ILE A 8 -11.17 3.90 -5.06
CA ILE A 8 -10.94 2.96 -6.16
C ILE A 8 -9.46 2.96 -6.55
N ALA A 9 -8.84 4.13 -6.68
CA ALA A 9 -7.42 4.23 -7.00
C ALA A 9 -6.53 3.58 -5.93
N ILE A 10 -6.84 3.72 -4.63
CA ILE A 10 -6.14 3.04 -3.54
C ILE A 10 -6.21 1.52 -3.70
N VAL A 11 -7.38 0.97 -4.00
CA VAL A 11 -7.53 -0.49 -4.17
C VAL A 11 -6.77 -0.96 -5.40
N LEU A 12 -6.91 -0.27 -6.54
CA LEU A 12 -6.21 -0.64 -7.78
C LEU A 12 -4.68 -0.56 -7.61
N LEU A 13 -4.18 0.53 -7.01
CA LEU A 13 -2.76 0.66 -6.71
C LEU A 13 -2.32 -0.41 -5.72
N GLY A 14 -3.08 -0.64 -4.64
CA GLY A 14 -2.80 -1.69 -3.68
C GLY A 14 -2.67 -3.08 -4.32
N LEU A 15 -3.56 -3.42 -5.25
CA LEU A 15 -3.50 -4.71 -5.95
C LEU A 15 -2.27 -4.82 -6.87
N VAL A 16 -1.92 -3.76 -7.58
CA VAL A 16 -0.91 -3.82 -8.66
C VAL A 16 0.51 -3.49 -8.15
N LEU A 17 0.64 -2.75 -7.06
CA LEU A 17 1.91 -2.22 -6.55
C LEU A 17 2.98 -3.28 -6.22
N PRO A 18 2.66 -4.43 -5.58
CA PRO A 18 3.67 -5.46 -5.32
C PRO A 18 4.37 -5.95 -6.59
N TYR A 19 3.62 -6.05 -7.69
CA TYR A 19 4.12 -6.47 -8.99
C TYR A 19 4.91 -5.35 -9.68
N MET A 20 4.39 -4.11 -9.66
CA MET A 20 5.10 -2.96 -10.23
C MET A 20 6.44 -2.69 -9.52
N ALA A 21 6.49 -2.89 -8.21
CA ALA A 21 7.69 -2.70 -7.41
C ALA A 21 8.84 -3.64 -7.81
N ARG A 22 8.54 -4.76 -8.49
CA ARG A 22 9.53 -5.73 -8.97
C ARG A 22 10.15 -5.33 -10.31
N LEU A 23 9.44 -4.58 -11.15
CA LEU A 23 9.89 -4.24 -12.50
C LEU A 23 11.29 -3.61 -12.58
N PRO A 24 11.71 -2.71 -11.66
CA PRO A 24 13.05 -2.12 -11.70
C PRO A 24 14.20 -3.13 -11.55
N ARG A 25 13.93 -4.33 -11.00
CA ARG A 25 14.91 -5.40 -10.82
C ARG A 25 14.99 -6.37 -12.00
N GLY A 26 14.10 -6.22 -12.98
CA GLY A 26 14.00 -7.11 -14.15
C GLY A 26 12.82 -8.07 -14.10
N ILE A 27 12.56 -8.75 -15.21
CA ILE A 27 11.38 -9.61 -15.37
C ILE A 27 11.42 -10.85 -14.46
N GLU A 28 12.61 -11.36 -14.17
CA GLU A 28 12.81 -12.53 -13.29
C GLU A 28 12.24 -12.27 -11.88
N TRP A 29 12.39 -11.04 -11.37
CA TRP A 29 11.85 -10.63 -10.08
C TRP A 29 10.33 -10.56 -10.07
N LEU A 30 9.72 -10.22 -11.21
CA LEU A 30 8.27 -10.30 -11.37
C LEU A 30 7.80 -11.76 -11.47
N GLN A 31 8.55 -12.61 -12.16
CA GLN A 31 8.25 -14.05 -12.28
C GLN A 31 8.25 -14.75 -10.92
N GLN A 32 9.07 -14.32 -9.96
CA GLN A 32 9.00 -14.81 -8.57
C GLN A 32 7.58 -14.68 -7.94
N TYR A 33 6.76 -13.72 -8.40
CA TYR A 33 5.39 -13.52 -7.93
C TYR A 33 4.33 -14.05 -8.89
N THR A 34 4.66 -14.17 -10.18
CA THR A 34 3.67 -14.39 -11.24
C THR A 34 3.73 -15.78 -11.86
N ASP A 35 4.90 -16.43 -11.86
CA ASP A 35 5.11 -17.80 -12.34
C ASP A 35 4.80 -18.80 -11.21
N THR A 36 3.58 -18.69 -10.67
CA THR A 36 3.09 -19.47 -9.53
C THR A 36 1.64 -19.86 -9.76
N ASP A 37 1.12 -20.72 -8.88
CA ASP A 37 -0.27 -21.17 -8.93
C ASP A 37 -1.27 -20.07 -8.50
N LEU A 38 -2.55 -20.29 -8.80
CA LEU A 38 -3.62 -19.37 -8.39
C LEU A 38 -3.65 -19.13 -6.87
N GLY A 39 -3.26 -20.14 -6.09
CA GLY A 39 -3.15 -20.05 -4.63
C GLY A 39 -2.19 -18.95 -4.19
N SER A 40 -1.01 -18.88 -4.80
CA SER A 40 0.01 -17.88 -4.51
C SER A 40 -0.42 -16.46 -4.88
N TRP A 41 -1.11 -16.30 -6.01
CA TRP A 41 -1.71 -15.02 -6.42
C TRP A 41 -2.77 -14.52 -5.41
N LEU A 42 -3.67 -15.41 -4.98
CA LEU A 42 -4.69 -15.10 -3.99
C LEU A 42 -4.08 -14.80 -2.63
N PHE A 43 -3.04 -15.55 -2.24
CA PHE A 43 -2.30 -15.34 -1.00
C PHE A 43 -1.67 -13.95 -0.96
N LEU A 44 -0.90 -13.58 -1.99
CA LEU A 44 -0.28 -12.25 -2.07
C LEU A 44 -1.33 -11.13 -2.07
N GLY A 45 -2.41 -11.30 -2.85
CA GLY A 45 -3.51 -10.35 -2.90
C GLY A 45 -4.21 -10.18 -1.54
N ALA A 46 -4.48 -11.27 -0.84
CA ALA A 46 -5.17 -11.28 0.45
C ALA A 46 -4.32 -10.65 1.56
N PHE A 47 -3.03 -11.00 1.65
CA PHE A 47 -2.16 -10.40 2.65
C PHE A 47 -1.89 -8.92 2.35
N ASN A 48 -1.69 -8.57 1.07
CA ASN A 48 -1.49 -7.17 0.72
C ASN A 48 -2.76 -6.31 0.92
N ALA A 49 -3.95 -6.94 1.00
CA ALA A 49 -5.19 -6.27 1.39
C ALA A 49 -5.20 -5.70 2.79
N ILE A 50 -4.33 -6.20 3.69
CA ILE A 50 -4.13 -5.59 5.00
C ILE A 50 -3.64 -4.15 4.84
N ALA A 51 -2.67 -3.92 3.97
CA ALA A 51 -2.06 -2.61 3.80
C ALA A 51 -2.97 -1.63 3.03
N TRP A 52 -3.46 -2.00 1.84
CA TRP A 52 -4.36 -1.10 1.10
C TRP A 52 -5.72 -0.95 1.78
N GLY A 53 -6.18 -1.98 2.51
CA GLY A 53 -7.38 -1.93 3.34
C GLY A 53 -7.24 -0.96 4.51
N ALA A 54 -6.07 -0.88 5.15
CA ALA A 54 -5.80 0.11 6.19
C ALA A 54 -5.80 1.55 5.64
N ILE A 55 -5.20 1.79 4.47
CA ILE A 55 -5.25 3.11 3.79
C ILE A 55 -6.70 3.45 3.43
N LEU A 56 -7.46 2.47 2.92
CA LEU A 56 -8.88 2.62 2.64
C LEU A 56 -9.67 2.96 3.91
N ALA A 57 -9.36 2.34 5.04
CA ALA A 57 -9.96 2.66 6.34
C ALA A 57 -9.68 4.12 6.75
N CYS A 58 -8.44 4.61 6.59
CA CYS A 58 -8.12 6.02 6.83
C CYS A 58 -9.00 6.98 6.01
N SER A 59 -9.38 6.59 4.78
CA SER A 59 -10.24 7.43 3.92
C SER A 59 -11.64 7.69 4.44
N PHE A 60 -12.10 6.95 5.45
CA PHE A 60 -13.38 7.22 6.11
C PHE A 60 -13.27 8.29 7.21
N MET A 61 -12.05 8.62 7.65
CA MET A 61 -11.80 9.69 8.63
C MET A 61 -11.65 11.07 7.99
N TYR A 62 -11.57 11.16 6.66
CA TYR A 62 -11.31 12.40 5.93
C TYR A 62 -12.52 12.88 5.14
N LEU A 63 -12.64 14.20 4.97
CA LEU A 63 -13.59 14.77 4.02
C LEU A 63 -12.97 15.04 2.66
N ARG A 64 -11.67 15.40 2.62
CA ARG A 64 -10.98 15.72 1.35
C ARG A 64 -10.13 14.54 0.87
N PRO A 65 -10.16 14.22 -0.43
CA PRO A 65 -9.31 13.16 -0.98
C PRO A 65 -7.82 13.52 -0.96
N SER A 66 -7.47 14.82 -0.97
CA SER A 66 -6.06 15.27 -0.84
C SER A 66 -5.43 14.84 0.48
N SER A 67 -6.23 14.64 1.53
CA SER A 67 -5.76 14.19 2.85
C SER A 67 -5.25 12.74 2.83
N LEU A 68 -5.56 11.97 1.79
CA LEU A 68 -5.05 10.61 1.59
C LEU A 68 -3.59 10.57 1.16
N ILE A 69 -2.99 11.69 0.76
CA ILE A 69 -1.59 11.73 0.32
C ILE A 69 -0.67 11.22 1.44
N GLY A 70 -0.93 11.58 2.70
CA GLY A 70 -0.15 11.12 3.86
C GLY A 70 -0.08 9.59 3.98
N PRO A 71 -1.20 8.88 4.21
CA PRO A 71 -1.19 7.42 4.33
C PRO A 71 -0.77 6.72 3.03
N CYS A 72 -1.12 7.27 1.86
CA CYS A 72 -0.69 6.69 0.59
C CYS A 72 0.82 6.75 0.38
N LEU A 73 1.46 7.91 0.58
CA LEU A 73 2.90 8.05 0.35
C LEU A 73 3.71 7.18 1.30
N LEU A 74 3.38 7.18 2.60
CA LEU A 74 4.12 6.39 3.56
C LEU A 74 3.81 4.90 3.45
N GLY A 75 2.54 4.52 3.29
CA GLY A 75 2.14 3.13 3.16
C GLY A 75 2.59 2.48 1.87
N PHE A 76 2.21 3.05 0.71
CA PHE A 76 2.64 2.51 -0.58
C PHE A 76 4.12 2.69 -0.84
N GLY A 77 4.75 3.76 -0.33
CA GLY A 77 6.20 3.94 -0.41
C GLY A 77 6.94 2.82 0.33
N PHE A 78 6.53 2.51 1.57
CA PHE A 78 7.09 1.39 2.32
C PHE A 78 6.86 0.05 1.62
N LEU A 79 5.64 -0.23 1.16
CA LEU A 79 5.33 -1.46 0.43
C LEU A 79 6.19 -1.59 -0.84
N ALA A 80 6.29 -0.53 -1.63
CA ALA A 80 7.07 -0.54 -2.87
C ALA A 80 8.55 -0.81 -2.59
N TRP A 81 9.11 -0.14 -1.57
CA TRP A 81 10.48 -0.39 -1.13
C TRP A 81 10.67 -1.84 -0.68
N ALA A 82 9.81 -2.35 0.21
CA ALA A 82 9.93 -3.69 0.78
C ALA A 82 9.80 -4.79 -0.29
N HIS A 83 8.82 -4.69 -1.20
CA HIS A 83 8.67 -5.62 -2.32
C HIS A 83 9.84 -5.52 -3.31
N ASN A 84 10.43 -4.34 -3.51
CA ASN A 84 11.61 -4.19 -4.38
C ASN A 84 12.91 -4.75 -3.76
N THR A 85 12.96 -4.92 -2.43
CA THR A 85 14.16 -5.42 -1.72
C THR A 85 14.07 -6.88 -1.31
N LEU A 86 12.87 -7.46 -1.22
CA LEU A 86 12.69 -8.85 -0.79
C LEU A 86 13.11 -9.82 -1.91
N ASP A 87 14.26 -10.46 -1.82
CA ASP A 87 14.65 -11.51 -2.76
C ASP A 87 14.11 -12.88 -2.30
N LEU A 88 13.18 -13.46 -3.06
CA LEU A 88 12.64 -14.79 -2.74
C LEU A 88 13.61 -15.93 -3.08
N SER A 89 14.60 -15.69 -3.94
CA SER A 89 15.57 -16.70 -4.34
C SER A 89 16.71 -16.86 -3.33
N ALA A 90 16.92 -15.86 -2.48
CA ALA A 90 18.03 -15.82 -1.54
C ALA A 90 17.87 -16.81 -0.38
N ASP A 91 16.63 -17.10 0.06
CA ASP A 91 16.35 -17.99 1.18
C ASP A 91 14.91 -18.53 1.16
N ALA A 92 14.72 -19.77 1.61
CA ALA A 92 13.40 -20.41 1.66
C ALA A 92 12.43 -19.72 2.65
N GLN A 93 12.96 -19.09 3.71
CA GLN A 93 12.14 -18.34 4.66
C GLN A 93 11.81 -16.93 4.16
N ALA A 94 12.38 -16.46 3.05
CA ALA A 94 12.07 -15.13 2.49
C ALA A 94 10.57 -14.98 2.15
N ALA A 95 9.87 -16.08 1.83
CA ALA A 95 8.43 -16.09 1.62
C ALA A 95 7.62 -15.63 2.84
N ILE A 96 8.15 -15.82 4.06
CA ILE A 96 7.54 -15.31 5.30
C ILE A 96 7.44 -13.79 5.26
N GLY A 97 8.38 -13.11 4.57
CA GLY A 97 8.34 -11.67 4.33
C GLY A 97 7.05 -11.21 3.65
N LEU A 98 6.43 -12.01 2.79
CA LEU A 98 5.17 -11.67 2.12
C LEU A 98 4.00 -11.48 3.10
N ILE A 99 4.07 -12.12 4.27
CA ILE A 99 3.07 -12.00 5.34
C ILE A 99 3.36 -10.75 6.18
N PHE A 100 4.62 -10.55 6.56
CA PHE A 100 5.00 -9.49 7.50
C PHE A 100 5.11 -8.11 6.86
N ILE A 101 5.46 -8.00 5.58
CA ILE A 101 5.55 -6.71 4.86
C ILE A 101 4.25 -5.89 5.01
N PRO A 102 3.05 -6.41 4.67
CA PRO A 102 1.83 -5.62 4.81
C PRO A 102 1.44 -5.34 6.27
N ILE A 103 1.85 -6.19 7.22
CA ILE A 103 1.65 -5.94 8.66
C ILE A 103 2.55 -4.80 9.13
N TYR A 104 3.83 -4.80 8.77
CA TYR A 104 4.76 -3.72 9.10
C TYR A 104 4.42 -2.42 8.40
N ALA A 105 3.78 -2.47 7.23
CA ALA A 105 3.25 -1.30 6.55
C ALA A 105 2.18 -0.55 7.37
N LEU A 106 1.51 -1.21 8.33
CA LEU A 106 0.50 -0.56 9.19
C LEU A 106 1.08 0.60 9.99
N LEU A 107 2.34 0.53 10.42
CA LEU A 107 3.00 1.62 11.16
C LEU A 107 3.18 2.89 10.31
N PRO A 108 3.86 2.87 9.14
CA PRO A 108 3.96 4.05 8.28
C PRO A 108 2.59 4.49 7.76
N ILE A 109 1.63 3.58 7.54
CA ILE A 109 0.24 3.94 7.20
C ILE A 109 -0.41 4.73 8.34
N ALA A 110 -0.27 4.29 9.59
CA ALA A 110 -0.84 4.99 10.75
C ALA A 110 -0.21 6.38 10.92
N ILE A 111 1.11 6.50 10.77
CA ILE A 111 1.82 7.78 10.81
C ILE A 111 1.31 8.69 9.68
N GLY A 112 1.25 8.17 8.45
CA GLY A 112 0.74 8.90 7.30
C GLY A 112 -0.72 9.30 7.47
N GLY A 113 -1.50 8.42 8.09
CA GLY A 113 -2.90 8.63 8.41
C GLY A 113 -3.11 9.76 9.42
N ALA A 114 -2.27 9.85 10.45
CA ALA A 114 -2.26 10.97 11.38
C ALA A 114 -1.89 12.28 10.68
N ILE A 115 -0.89 12.27 9.79
CA ILE A 115 -0.53 13.44 8.96
C ILE A 115 -1.72 13.87 8.09
N GLY A 116 -2.37 12.92 7.42
CA GLY A 116 -3.56 13.15 6.60
C GLY A 116 -4.71 13.77 7.39
N TYR A 117 -4.94 13.28 8.62
CA TYR A 117 -5.96 13.82 9.51
C TYR A 117 -5.68 15.28 9.92
N VAL A 118 -4.43 15.59 10.29
CA VAL A 118 -4.01 16.96 10.63
C VAL A 118 -4.16 17.89 9.42
N LEU A 119 -3.77 17.44 8.23
CA LEU A 119 -3.93 18.18 6.99
C LEU A 119 -5.41 18.47 6.70
N ASP A 120 -6.27 17.46 6.81
CA ASP A 120 -7.71 17.61 6.59
C ASP A 120 -8.31 18.66 7.54
N ARG A 121 -7.94 18.61 8.83
CA ARG A 121 -8.39 19.57 9.83
C ARG A 121 -7.93 21.00 9.54
N ARG A 122 -6.67 21.19 9.10
CA ARG A 122 -6.12 22.51 8.75
C ARG A 122 -6.81 23.09 7.52
N LEU A 123 -7.01 22.27 6.49
CA LEU A 123 -7.68 22.68 5.26
C LEU A 123 -9.14 23.10 5.51
N ARG A 124 -9.85 22.43 6.41
CA ARG A 124 -11.21 22.84 6.81
C ARG A 124 -11.23 24.17 7.54
N ARG A 125 -10.26 24.41 8.43
CA ARG A 125 -10.16 25.67 9.18
C ARG A 125 -9.94 26.86 8.24
N ASN A 126 -9.14 26.68 7.19
CA ASN A 126 -8.86 27.73 6.21
C ASN A 126 -10.07 28.05 5.32
N ASP A 127 -10.95 27.09 5.03
CA ASP A 127 -12.18 27.34 4.26
C ASP A 127 -13.25 28.08 5.10
N ALA A 128 -13.15 28.06 6.42
CA ALA A 128 -14.10 28.67 7.35
C ALA A 128 -13.67 30.07 7.85
N ALA A 129 -12.47 30.52 7.48
CA ALA A 129 -11.91 31.82 7.82
C ALA A 129 -11.97 32.74 6.59
#